data_AF-A0A919E974-F1
#
_entry.id   AF-A0A919E974-F1
#
_cell.length_a   1.000
_cell.length_b   1.000
_cell.length_c   1.000
_cell.angle_alpha   90.00
_cell.angle_beta   90.00
_cell.angle_gamma   90.00
#
_symmetry.space_group_name_H-M   'P 1'
#
loop_
_entity.id
_entity.type
_entity.pdbx_description
1 polymer ?
#
loop_
_entity_poly.entity_id
_entity_poly.type
_entity_poly.pdbx_seq_one_letter_code
_entity_poly.pdbx_strand_id
1 'polypeptide(L)'
;MSTTAKTGPDKTPPTGDERELGAAGAQLSTAPADEAPHLPSLGVLGWARWFWRQLTSMRVALLLLLLLSLGAIPGSLIPQEGIDATKVEDFRTRHDVLAPLYDKLGLFHVYSSVWFSAIYILLFISLIGCIIPRTWQFVGQLRGRPPGAPRRLTRLPAYTTWRTEAAPEQVREAALALLNKRRFRAHLAGDAVAAEKGYLREVGNLAFHIALIVMLIAFAWGQLFKYEGNKLVLEGDGFSNTLTQYDDFKSGNLFTQDDLDPFSFTLKDFHGTYEATGPNRGTPRVYEAKVTYSEGAYGKEKATTIKVNEPLEIDGSKVYLVSHGYAPVVTVRDAQGKVVMDREAVALLPLDANVTSSGAIKVMDGYRNAKGEKEQLGFNAFFLPTYGGKGSAMYSTFPALLNPMLALSAYHGDLGVDAGIPQSVYQLDRTNMKEFKDSDGELFKKQLRVGQTMTLPNGAGSVTFDGVQEWAGFQVTQQPGSVWALGGAVVAIFGLAGSLFIQRRRVWVRAVPGADGVTVVEMAGLGRSESAKVPEELGDLAEALYARAPGAPDPEPGSDPASDRPDTSDSPGSPAGSDPAAPSAERAEKK
;
A
#
# COMPACT_ATOMS: atom_id res chain seq x y z
N MET A 1 -25.90 -38.28 31.90
CA MET A 1 -26.73 -37.90 33.06
C MET A 1 -28.14 -37.63 32.57
N SER A 2 -29.07 -38.50 32.96
CA SER A 2 -30.50 -38.41 32.64
C SER A 2 -31.19 -37.24 33.34
N THR A 3 -32.27 -36.72 32.74
CA THR A 3 -33.54 -36.31 33.38
C THR A 3 -34.38 -35.58 32.31
N THR A 4 -35.71 -35.61 32.21
CA THR A 4 -36.79 -36.51 32.63
C THR A 4 -38.01 -36.04 31.82
N ALA A 5 -38.74 -36.94 31.19
CA ALA A 5 -40.04 -36.64 30.59
C ALA A 5 -41.09 -36.37 31.68
N LYS A 6 -41.88 -35.30 31.55
CA LYS A 6 -43.09 -35.06 32.35
C LYS A 6 -44.30 -35.03 31.44
N THR A 7 -45.13 -36.05 31.58
CA THR A 7 -46.51 -36.12 31.10
C THR A 7 -47.46 -35.50 32.12
N GLY A 8 -48.53 -34.89 31.64
CA GLY A 8 -49.74 -34.56 32.40
C GLY A 8 -50.55 -33.43 31.75
N PRO A 9 -51.87 -33.36 31.97
CA PRO A 9 -52.85 -34.44 31.95
C PRO A 9 -53.87 -34.25 30.80
N ASP A 10 -54.62 -35.32 30.58
CA ASP A 10 -55.77 -35.45 29.67
C ASP A 10 -56.73 -34.26 29.80
N LYS A 11 -56.93 -33.50 28.71
CA LYS A 11 -58.00 -32.49 28.60
C LYS A 11 -59.08 -33.05 27.70
N THR A 12 -60.20 -33.42 28.32
CA THR A 12 -61.48 -33.73 27.68
C THR A 12 -61.79 -32.70 26.59
N PRO A 13 -62.18 -33.11 25.36
CA PRO A 13 -62.57 -32.16 24.32
C PRO A 13 -63.82 -31.39 24.76
N PRO A 14 -63.87 -30.07 24.54
CA PRO A 14 -65.02 -29.24 24.93
C PRO A 14 -66.28 -29.70 24.18
N THR A 15 -67.40 -29.70 24.90
CA THR A 15 -68.75 -30.01 24.39
C THR A 15 -69.20 -28.96 23.37
N GLY A 16 -70.16 -29.31 22.51
CA GLY A 16 -70.60 -28.48 21.38
C GLY A 16 -70.96 -27.03 21.75
N ASP A 17 -71.57 -26.83 22.92
CA ASP A 17 -72.00 -25.51 23.38
C ASP A 17 -70.83 -24.57 23.76
N GLU A 18 -69.70 -25.10 24.23
CA GLU A 18 -68.51 -24.28 24.53
C GLU A 18 -67.81 -23.78 23.26
N ARG A 19 -67.94 -24.51 22.14
CA ARG A 19 -67.41 -24.09 20.84
C ARG A 19 -68.27 -23.00 20.20
N GLU A 20 -69.58 -23.04 20.37
CA GLU A 20 -70.48 -21.98 19.88
C GLU A 20 -70.30 -20.68 20.67
N LEU A 21 -70.12 -20.74 22.00
CA LEU A 21 -69.83 -19.57 22.82
C LEU A 21 -68.44 -18.96 22.52
N GLY A 22 -67.42 -19.79 22.25
CA GLY A 22 -66.10 -19.34 21.80
C GLY A 22 -66.11 -18.73 20.39
N ALA A 23 -66.91 -19.29 19.48
CA ALA A 23 -67.08 -18.77 18.13
C ALA A 23 -67.86 -17.44 18.09
N ALA A 24 -68.87 -17.27 18.95
CA ALA A 24 -69.61 -16.02 19.11
C ALA A 24 -68.74 -14.89 19.71
N GLY A 25 -67.85 -15.22 20.64
CA GLY A 25 -66.88 -14.26 21.19
C GLY A 25 -65.82 -13.80 20.17
N ALA A 26 -65.44 -14.66 19.23
CA ALA A 26 -64.48 -14.34 18.17
C ALA A 26 -65.05 -13.36 17.11
N GLN A 27 -66.35 -13.35 16.88
CA GLN A 27 -67.00 -12.41 15.93
C GLN A 27 -67.26 -11.01 16.51
N LEU A 28 -67.03 -10.80 17.81
CA LEU A 28 -67.17 -9.50 18.48
C LEU A 28 -65.81 -8.87 18.87
N SER A 29 -64.70 -9.52 18.51
CA SER A 29 -63.36 -8.98 18.74
C SER A 29 -62.96 -8.05 17.59
N THR A 30 -62.65 -6.78 17.92
CA THR A 30 -62.03 -5.82 16.99
C THR A 30 -60.50 -5.86 17.03
N ALA A 31 -59.92 -6.82 17.75
CA ALA A 31 -58.47 -7.03 17.71
C ALA A 31 -58.09 -7.56 16.33
N PRO A 32 -57.15 -6.92 15.61
CA PRO A 32 -56.68 -7.44 14.32
C PRO A 32 -56.13 -8.84 14.54
N ALA A 33 -56.54 -9.79 13.71
CA ALA A 33 -55.90 -11.09 13.68
C ALA A 33 -54.43 -10.87 13.31
N ASP A 34 -53.51 -11.32 14.16
CA ASP A 34 -52.09 -11.37 13.84
C ASP A 34 -51.87 -12.37 12.70
N GLU A 35 -52.05 -11.94 11.45
CA GLU A 35 -51.45 -12.60 10.31
C GLU A 35 -49.93 -12.55 10.52
N ALA A 36 -49.33 -13.71 10.76
CA ALA A 36 -47.88 -13.84 10.85
C ALA A 36 -47.26 -13.17 9.61
N PRO A 37 -46.36 -12.18 9.78
CA PRO A 37 -45.83 -11.43 8.65
C PRO A 37 -45.16 -12.40 7.69
N HIS A 38 -45.67 -12.45 6.46
CA HIS A 38 -45.11 -13.23 5.35
C HIS A 38 -43.77 -12.59 4.94
N LEU A 39 -42.73 -12.81 5.75
CA LEU A 39 -41.39 -12.35 5.44
C LEU A 39 -40.93 -13.10 4.17
N PRO A 40 -40.58 -12.39 3.08
CA PRO A 40 -40.18 -13.04 1.86
C PRO A 40 -38.93 -13.90 2.14
N SER A 41 -39.03 -15.21 1.95
CA SER A 41 -37.88 -16.10 2.02
C SER A 41 -36.96 -15.75 0.85
N LEU A 42 -35.77 -15.24 1.16
CA LEU A 42 -34.77 -14.98 0.12
C LEU A 42 -34.29 -16.34 -0.39
N GLY A 43 -34.66 -16.68 -1.63
CA GLY A 43 -33.99 -17.77 -2.36
C GLY A 43 -32.51 -17.45 -2.59
N VAL A 44 -31.75 -18.40 -3.16
CA VAL A 44 -30.29 -18.26 -3.39
C VAL A 44 -29.94 -16.96 -4.15
N LEU A 45 -30.71 -16.63 -5.19
CA LEU A 45 -30.54 -15.38 -5.95
C LEU A 45 -30.90 -14.13 -5.13
N GLY A 46 -31.84 -14.24 -4.20
CA GLY A 46 -32.19 -13.19 -3.26
C GLY A 46 -31.06 -12.90 -2.29
N TRP A 47 -30.44 -13.95 -1.75
CA TRP A 47 -29.25 -13.86 -0.90
C TRP A 47 -28.05 -13.27 -1.62
N ALA A 48 -27.74 -13.74 -2.84
CA ALA A 48 -26.63 -13.22 -3.63
C ALA A 48 -26.79 -11.72 -3.92
N ARG A 49 -28.00 -11.28 -4.32
CA ARG A 49 -28.31 -9.87 -4.57
C ARG A 49 -28.28 -9.02 -3.30
N TRP A 50 -28.79 -9.54 -2.18
CA TRP A 50 -28.72 -8.87 -0.89
C TRP A 50 -27.27 -8.68 -0.45
N PHE A 51 -26.45 -9.73 -0.54
CA PHE A 51 -25.04 -9.70 -0.20
C PHE A 51 -24.27 -8.71 -1.09
N TRP A 52 -24.50 -8.75 -2.41
CA TRP A 52 -23.90 -7.79 -3.34
C TRP A 52 -24.29 -6.34 -2.99
N ARG A 53 -25.56 -6.06 -2.71
CA ARG A 53 -26.01 -4.72 -2.32
C ARG A 53 -25.37 -4.25 -1.01
N GLN A 54 -25.14 -5.18 -0.07
CA GLN A 54 -24.49 -4.87 1.19
C GLN A 54 -22.99 -4.56 0.98
N LEU A 55 -22.29 -5.42 0.24
CA LEU A 55 -20.87 -5.28 -0.05
C LEU A 55 -20.56 -4.02 -0.86
N THR A 56 -21.45 -3.63 -1.77
CA THR A 56 -21.31 -2.42 -2.62
C THR A 56 -21.85 -1.14 -1.96
N SER A 57 -22.14 -1.17 -0.66
CA SER A 57 -22.58 0.02 0.07
C SER A 57 -21.39 0.83 0.63
N MET A 58 -21.49 2.15 0.60
CA MET A 58 -20.47 3.05 1.15
C MET A 58 -20.22 2.80 2.65
N ARG A 59 -21.27 2.44 3.40
CA ARG A 59 -21.17 2.13 4.84
C ARG A 59 -20.24 0.95 5.08
N VAL A 60 -20.39 -0.12 4.30
CA VAL A 60 -19.54 -1.31 4.42
C VAL A 60 -18.11 -0.99 4.01
N ALA A 61 -17.90 -0.20 2.96
CA ALA A 61 -16.56 0.26 2.57
C ALA A 61 -15.83 0.98 3.73
N LEU A 62 -16.51 1.90 4.42
CA LEU A 62 -15.94 2.60 5.57
C LEU A 62 -15.61 1.68 6.75
N LEU A 63 -16.48 0.69 7.03
CA LEU A 63 -16.22 -0.32 8.06
C LEU A 63 -15.04 -1.22 7.69
N LEU A 64 -14.93 -1.63 6.41
CA LEU A 64 -13.81 -2.42 5.92
C LEU A 64 -12.49 -1.64 6.00
N LEU A 65 -12.51 -0.33 5.72
CA LEU A 65 -11.34 0.54 5.94
C LEU A 65 -10.93 0.58 7.42
N LEU A 66 -11.89 0.71 8.34
CA LEU A 66 -11.62 0.66 9.78
C LEU A 66 -11.04 -0.70 10.19
N LEU A 67 -11.62 -1.80 9.72
CA LEU A 67 -11.13 -3.16 9.99
C LEU A 67 -9.73 -3.38 9.42
N LEU A 68 -9.44 -2.87 8.22
CA LEU A 68 -8.11 -2.93 7.62
C LEU A 68 -7.09 -2.18 8.51
N SER A 69 -7.46 -0.98 8.99
CA SER A 69 -6.63 -0.19 9.90
C SER A 69 -6.36 -0.92 11.23
N LEU A 70 -7.39 -1.56 11.82
CA LEU A 70 -7.22 -2.34 13.05
C LEU A 70 -6.37 -3.60 12.81
N GLY A 71 -6.57 -4.27 11.68
CA GLY A 71 -5.81 -5.43 11.27
C GLY A 71 -4.33 -5.15 11.02
N ALA A 72 -3.97 -3.92 10.63
CA ALA A 72 -2.58 -3.53 10.42
C ALA A 72 -1.80 -3.33 11.74
N ILE A 73 -2.48 -3.10 12.88
CA ILE A 73 -1.83 -2.82 14.16
C ILE A 73 -0.95 -4.00 14.61
N PRO A 74 -1.42 -5.25 14.70
CA PRO A 74 -0.56 -6.39 15.06
C PRO A 74 0.65 -6.54 14.14
N GLY A 75 0.47 -6.34 12.83
CA GLY A 75 1.55 -6.45 11.85
C GLY A 75 2.69 -5.43 12.05
N SER A 76 2.40 -4.30 12.70
CA SER A 76 3.40 -3.28 13.05
C SER A 76 4.09 -3.51 14.41
N LEU A 77 3.48 -4.29 15.30
CA LEU A 77 3.97 -4.52 16.67
C LEU A 77 4.71 -5.85 16.83
N ILE A 78 4.30 -6.87 16.06
CA ILE A 78 4.82 -8.24 16.12
C ILE A 78 5.86 -8.41 15.01
N PRO A 79 7.02 -9.05 15.26
CA PRO A 79 7.99 -9.37 14.21
C PRO A 79 7.33 -10.06 13.02
N GLN A 80 7.64 -9.62 11.80
CA GLN A 80 7.09 -10.21 10.58
C GLN A 80 8.17 -11.01 9.87
N GLU A 81 7.87 -12.25 9.46
CA GLU A 81 8.86 -13.15 8.84
C GLU A 81 9.35 -12.63 7.49
N GLY A 82 8.50 -11.87 6.78
CA GLY A 82 8.88 -11.18 5.54
C GLY A 82 9.84 -9.99 5.73
N ILE A 83 10.08 -9.53 6.97
CA ILE A 83 10.98 -8.42 7.30
C ILE A 83 12.26 -8.93 7.97
N ASP A 84 12.12 -9.79 8.97
CA ASP A 84 13.25 -10.31 9.75
C ASP A 84 12.91 -11.71 10.27
N ALA A 85 13.28 -12.73 9.50
CA ALA A 85 13.04 -14.13 9.85
C ALA A 85 13.78 -14.55 11.13
N THR A 86 14.97 -13.99 11.37
CA THR A 86 15.75 -14.28 12.58
C THR A 86 15.03 -13.81 13.83
N LYS A 87 14.44 -12.60 13.84
CA LYS A 87 13.63 -12.13 14.97
C LYS A 87 12.39 -12.98 15.24
N VAL A 88 11.78 -13.54 14.20
CA VAL A 88 10.63 -14.46 14.35
C VAL A 88 11.10 -15.77 14.96
N GLU A 89 12.20 -16.33 14.49
CA GLU A 89 12.75 -17.58 15.03
C GLU A 89 13.24 -17.42 16.48
N ASP A 90 13.89 -16.31 16.79
CA ASP A 90 14.23 -15.92 18.17
C ASP A 90 12.99 -15.76 19.04
N PHE A 91 11.87 -15.30 18.49
CA PHE A 91 10.61 -15.22 19.23
C PHE A 91 10.06 -16.62 19.50
N ARG A 92 10.03 -17.50 18.48
CA ARG A 92 9.58 -18.89 18.58
C ARG A 92 10.35 -19.65 19.65
N THR A 93 11.67 -19.57 19.63
CA THR A 93 12.55 -20.22 20.61
C THR A 93 12.39 -19.69 22.04
N ARG A 94 12.01 -18.41 22.21
CA ARG A 94 11.81 -17.80 23.53
C ARG A 94 10.39 -17.96 24.09
N HIS A 95 9.40 -18.33 23.28
CA HIS A 95 7.98 -18.26 23.66
C HIS A 95 7.19 -19.51 23.22
N ASP A 96 7.35 -20.61 23.95
CA ASP A 96 6.74 -21.92 23.63
C ASP A 96 5.20 -21.94 23.55
N VAL A 97 4.51 -21.01 24.22
CA VAL A 97 3.03 -20.95 24.26
C VAL A 97 2.46 -19.93 23.28
N LEU A 98 3.06 -18.74 23.18
CA LEU A 98 2.55 -17.67 22.31
C LEU A 98 2.87 -17.93 20.85
N ALA A 99 4.04 -18.51 20.54
CA ALA A 99 4.45 -18.75 19.17
C ALA A 99 3.47 -19.65 18.40
N PRO A 100 3.06 -20.83 18.92
CA PRO A 100 2.06 -21.66 18.22
C PRO A 100 0.70 -20.98 18.03
N LEU A 101 0.29 -20.10 18.95
CA LEU A 101 -0.95 -19.33 18.81
C LEU A 101 -0.82 -18.27 17.69
N TYR A 102 0.31 -17.57 17.66
CA TYR A 102 0.58 -16.53 16.67
C TYR A 102 0.71 -17.12 15.27
N ASP A 103 1.36 -18.29 15.12
CA ASP A 103 1.41 -19.04 13.86
C ASP A 103 -0.01 -19.42 13.40
N LYS A 104 -0.85 -19.98 14.28
CA LYS A 104 -2.24 -20.35 13.94
C LYS A 104 -3.10 -19.16 13.52
N LEU A 105 -2.91 -18.01 14.16
CA LEU A 105 -3.63 -16.77 13.85
C LEU A 105 -3.01 -16.00 12.66
N GLY A 106 -1.83 -16.41 12.18
CA GLY A 106 -1.09 -15.74 11.11
C GLY A 106 -0.48 -14.39 11.53
N LEU A 107 -0.11 -14.21 12.80
CA LEU A 107 0.38 -12.93 13.34
C LEU A 107 1.85 -12.62 13.01
N PHE A 108 2.65 -13.62 12.61
CA PHE A 108 4.00 -13.39 12.05
C PHE A 108 3.97 -13.08 10.55
N HIS A 109 2.81 -13.22 9.90
CA HIS A 109 2.59 -12.97 8.47
C HIS A 109 1.26 -12.23 8.25
N VAL A 110 0.99 -11.18 9.03
CA VAL A 110 -0.33 -10.51 9.06
C VAL A 110 -0.76 -10.09 7.67
N TYR A 111 0.15 -9.51 6.88
CA TYR A 111 -0.13 -8.99 5.55
C TYR A 111 -0.44 -10.06 4.49
N SER A 112 -0.04 -11.31 4.71
CA SER A 112 -0.37 -12.46 3.85
C SER A 112 -1.36 -13.43 4.49
N SER A 113 -1.86 -13.11 5.69
CA SER A 113 -2.84 -13.95 6.40
C SER A 113 -4.20 -13.97 5.68
N VAL A 114 -4.94 -15.06 5.86
CA VAL A 114 -6.26 -15.26 5.21
C VAL A 114 -7.26 -14.18 5.63
N TRP A 115 -7.29 -13.82 6.91
CA TRP A 115 -8.25 -12.85 7.44
C TRP A 115 -7.94 -11.42 6.97
N PHE A 116 -6.67 -11.02 6.92
CA PHE A 116 -6.27 -9.71 6.42
C PHE A 116 -6.53 -9.59 4.93
N SER A 117 -6.17 -10.63 4.17
CA SER A 117 -6.44 -10.73 2.73
C SER A 117 -7.94 -10.70 2.43
N ALA A 118 -8.78 -11.33 3.26
CA ALA A 118 -10.24 -11.27 3.11
C ALA A 118 -10.79 -9.85 3.26
N ILE A 119 -10.32 -9.08 4.26
CA ILE A 119 -10.70 -7.67 4.43
C ILE A 119 -10.28 -6.86 3.19
N TYR A 120 -9.05 -7.05 2.71
CA TYR A 120 -8.52 -6.38 1.52
C TYR A 120 -9.35 -6.71 0.26
N ILE A 121 -9.66 -7.98 0.02
CA ILE A 121 -10.45 -8.43 -1.15
C ILE A 121 -11.88 -7.88 -1.07
N LEU A 122 -12.52 -7.94 0.10
CA LEU A 122 -13.85 -7.38 0.30
C LEU A 122 -13.86 -5.87 0.05
N LEU A 123 -12.85 -5.15 0.52
CA LEU A 123 -12.69 -3.72 0.27
C LEU A 123 -12.53 -3.43 -1.22
N PHE A 124 -11.72 -4.23 -1.92
CA PHE A 124 -11.50 -4.11 -3.36
C PHE A 124 -12.79 -4.34 -4.16
N ILE A 125 -13.53 -5.42 -3.86
CA ILE A 125 -14.83 -5.72 -4.48
C ILE A 125 -15.83 -4.61 -4.18
N SER A 126 -15.88 -4.13 -2.93
CA SER A 126 -16.74 -3.03 -2.51
C SER A 126 -16.45 -1.76 -3.32
N LEU A 127 -15.18 -1.39 -3.48
CA LEU A 127 -14.74 -0.23 -4.25
C LEU A 127 -15.16 -0.33 -5.72
N ILE A 128 -14.93 -1.47 -6.37
CA ILE A 128 -15.36 -1.73 -7.76
C ILE A 128 -16.88 -1.66 -7.86
N GLY A 129 -17.59 -2.29 -6.94
CA GLY A 129 -19.05 -2.30 -6.95
C GLY A 129 -19.66 -0.92 -6.70
N CYS A 130 -18.99 -0.04 -5.96
CA CYS A 130 -19.38 1.36 -5.83
C CYS A 130 -19.07 2.19 -7.09
N ILE A 131 -17.96 1.91 -7.77
CA ILE A 131 -17.50 2.72 -8.90
C ILE A 131 -18.30 2.47 -10.17
N ILE A 132 -18.61 1.21 -10.49
CA ILE A 132 -19.24 0.85 -11.77
C ILE A 132 -20.57 1.58 -11.96
N PRO A 133 -21.55 1.52 -11.02
CA PRO A 133 -22.82 2.22 -11.19
C PRO A 133 -22.64 3.74 -11.24
N ARG A 134 -21.71 4.27 -10.44
CA ARG A 134 -21.42 5.71 -10.39
C ARG A 134 -20.85 6.23 -11.70
N THR A 135 -19.96 5.47 -12.34
CA THR A 135 -19.42 5.79 -13.67
C THR A 135 -20.54 5.87 -14.69
N TRP A 136 -21.45 4.89 -14.71
CA TRP A 136 -22.60 4.89 -15.63
C TRP A 136 -23.54 6.08 -15.40
N GLN A 137 -23.86 6.39 -14.15
CA GLN A 137 -24.68 7.56 -13.80
C GLN A 137 -24.00 8.87 -14.23
N PHE A 138 -22.68 8.97 -14.03
CA PHE A 138 -21.91 10.15 -14.44
C PHE A 138 -21.88 10.34 -15.96
N VAL A 139 -21.72 9.26 -16.74
CA VAL A 139 -21.83 9.30 -18.21
C VAL A 139 -23.22 9.79 -18.63
N GLY A 140 -24.27 9.35 -17.93
CA GLY A 140 -25.63 9.88 -18.15
C GLY A 140 -25.75 11.38 -17.86
N GLN A 141 -25.18 11.86 -16.76
CA GLN A 141 -25.18 13.29 -16.40
C GLN A 141 -24.38 14.15 -17.38
N LEU A 142 -23.24 13.67 -17.86
CA LEU A 142 -22.47 14.36 -18.90
C LEU A 142 -23.29 14.54 -20.19
N ARG A 143 -24.17 13.60 -20.52
CA ARG A 143 -25.04 13.70 -21.70
C ARG A 143 -26.30 14.54 -21.44
N GLY A 144 -26.82 14.55 -20.21
CA GLY A 144 -28.03 15.28 -19.82
C GLY A 144 -27.90 16.80 -19.90
N ARG A 145 -29.04 17.50 -20.02
CA ARG A 145 -29.11 18.96 -19.93
C ARG A 145 -29.10 19.41 -18.46
N PRO A 146 -28.64 20.65 -18.15
CA PRO A 146 -28.80 21.21 -16.81
C PRO A 146 -30.26 21.09 -16.32
N PRO A 147 -30.52 20.83 -15.04
CA PRO A 147 -31.89 20.78 -14.55
C PRO A 147 -32.54 22.16 -14.54
N GLY A 148 -33.83 22.23 -14.88
CA GLY A 148 -34.62 23.46 -14.88
C GLY A 148 -34.69 24.16 -13.51
N ALA A 149 -35.15 25.41 -13.51
CA ALA A 149 -35.20 26.25 -12.31
C ALA A 149 -36.17 25.69 -11.25
N PRO A 150 -35.77 25.61 -9.95
CA PRO A 150 -36.68 25.28 -8.86
C PRO A 150 -37.85 26.26 -8.78
N ARG A 151 -39.01 25.80 -8.29
CA ARG A 151 -40.21 26.65 -8.17
C ARG A 151 -39.98 27.92 -7.34
N ARG A 152 -39.17 27.85 -6.28
CA ARG A 152 -38.87 28.98 -5.38
C ARG A 152 -37.37 29.27 -5.39
N LEU A 153 -36.94 30.25 -6.18
CA LEU A 153 -35.53 30.65 -6.28
C LEU A 153 -35.06 31.41 -5.03
N THR A 154 -35.98 32.11 -4.35
CA THR A 154 -35.75 32.84 -3.10
C THR A 154 -35.24 31.98 -1.93
N ARG A 155 -35.37 30.65 -2.01
CA ARG A 155 -34.86 29.72 -0.98
C ARG A 155 -33.41 29.30 -1.19
N LEU A 156 -32.79 29.73 -2.30
CA LEU A 156 -31.41 29.38 -2.60
C LEU A 156 -30.45 30.31 -1.84
N PRO A 157 -29.29 29.81 -1.37
CA PRO A 157 -28.35 30.60 -0.55
C PRO A 157 -27.83 31.88 -1.22
N ALA A 158 -27.74 31.88 -2.55
CA ALA A 158 -27.38 33.05 -3.34
C ALA A 158 -28.56 33.38 -4.27
N TYR A 159 -29.18 34.55 -4.05
CA TYR A 159 -30.36 35.02 -4.78
C TYR A 159 -30.28 36.54 -4.96
N THR A 160 -30.69 37.01 -6.13
CA THR A 160 -30.90 38.43 -6.41
C THR A 160 -32.09 38.60 -7.36
N THR A 161 -32.71 39.76 -7.31
CA THR A 161 -33.87 40.10 -8.15
C THR A 161 -33.86 41.57 -8.52
N TRP A 162 -34.32 41.88 -9.72
CA TRP A 162 -34.60 43.24 -10.15
C TRP A 162 -35.71 43.26 -11.19
N ARG A 163 -36.22 44.44 -11.47
CA ARG A 163 -37.30 44.69 -12.43
C ARG A 163 -36.73 45.38 -13.66
N THR A 164 -37.17 45.02 -14.86
CA THR A 164 -36.67 45.63 -16.10
C THR A 164 -37.80 45.82 -17.11
N GLU A 165 -37.71 46.86 -17.93
CA GLU A 165 -38.62 47.07 -19.06
C GLU A 165 -38.30 46.14 -20.25
N ALA A 166 -37.13 45.49 -20.24
CA ALA A 166 -36.78 44.51 -21.25
C ALA A 166 -37.76 43.33 -21.25
N ALA A 167 -38.14 42.85 -22.43
CA ALA A 167 -39.07 41.74 -22.55
C ALA A 167 -38.48 40.43 -21.94
N PRO A 168 -39.28 39.53 -21.37
CA PRO A 168 -38.78 38.32 -20.72
C PRO A 168 -37.91 37.43 -21.62
N GLU A 169 -38.20 37.36 -22.92
CA GLU A 169 -37.38 36.61 -23.90
C GLU A 169 -36.01 37.27 -24.10
N GLN A 170 -35.94 38.59 -24.20
CA GLN A 170 -34.68 39.33 -24.38
C GLN A 170 -33.74 39.14 -23.19
N VAL A 171 -34.28 39.16 -21.97
CA VAL A 171 -33.51 38.88 -20.74
C VAL A 171 -32.96 37.45 -20.78
N ARG A 172 -33.78 36.46 -21.16
CA ARG A 172 -33.37 35.05 -21.26
C ARG A 172 -32.30 34.83 -22.35
N GLU A 173 -32.42 35.45 -23.51
CA GLU A 173 -31.40 35.39 -24.55
C GLU A 173 -30.07 36.03 -24.10
N ALA A 174 -30.14 37.21 -23.46
CA ALA A 174 -28.98 37.89 -22.90
C ALA A 174 -28.29 37.05 -21.81
N ALA A 175 -29.07 36.43 -20.94
CA ALA A 175 -28.59 35.52 -19.90
C ALA A 175 -27.93 34.27 -20.50
N LEU A 176 -28.55 33.64 -21.50
CA LEU A 176 -27.99 32.48 -22.18
C LEU A 176 -26.65 32.80 -22.84
N ALA A 177 -26.56 33.94 -23.55
CA ALA A 177 -25.32 34.38 -24.17
C ALA A 177 -24.22 34.68 -23.14
N LEU A 178 -24.56 35.34 -22.04
CA LEU A 178 -23.63 35.65 -20.94
C LEU A 178 -23.08 34.37 -20.30
N LEU A 179 -23.96 33.43 -19.96
CA LEU A 179 -23.60 32.17 -19.32
C LEU A 179 -22.71 31.31 -20.24
N ASN A 180 -23.05 31.22 -21.54
CA ASN A 180 -22.20 30.55 -22.54
C ASN A 180 -20.82 31.21 -22.66
N LYS A 181 -20.74 32.55 -22.68
CA LYS A 181 -19.46 33.30 -22.70
C LYS A 181 -18.61 33.00 -21.47
N ARG A 182 -19.22 32.83 -20.30
CA ARG A 182 -18.56 32.44 -19.05
C ARG A 182 -18.28 30.93 -18.95
N ARG A 183 -18.45 30.17 -20.04
CA ARG A 183 -18.23 28.72 -20.16
C ARG A 183 -19.14 27.89 -19.25
N PHE A 184 -20.33 28.38 -18.95
CA PHE A 184 -21.39 27.53 -18.39
C PHE A 184 -22.01 26.72 -19.51
N ARG A 185 -22.41 25.48 -19.20
CA ARG A 185 -23.34 24.75 -20.05
C ARG A 185 -24.73 25.30 -19.74
N ALA A 186 -25.29 26.09 -20.64
CA ALA A 186 -26.56 26.78 -20.44
C ALA A 186 -27.58 26.40 -21.51
N HIS A 187 -28.86 26.40 -21.16
CA HIS A 187 -29.97 26.22 -22.10
C HIS A 187 -31.24 26.86 -21.56
N LEU A 188 -32.18 27.13 -22.46
CA LEU A 188 -33.54 27.55 -22.11
C LEU A 188 -34.34 26.37 -21.57
N ALA A 189 -35.02 26.58 -20.45
CA ALA A 189 -35.86 25.61 -19.76
C ALA A 189 -37.14 26.32 -19.27
N GLY A 190 -38.14 26.43 -20.16
CA GLY A 190 -39.39 27.14 -19.88
C GLY A 190 -39.18 28.64 -19.71
N ASP A 191 -39.55 29.16 -18.55
CA ASP A 191 -39.46 30.58 -18.16
C ASP A 191 -38.07 31.00 -17.66
N ALA A 192 -37.09 30.10 -17.70
CA ALA A 192 -35.75 30.34 -17.18
C ALA A 192 -34.62 29.82 -18.07
N VAL A 193 -33.44 30.39 -17.91
CA VAL A 193 -32.17 29.82 -18.38
C VAL A 193 -31.57 29.01 -17.24
N ALA A 194 -31.31 27.73 -17.48
CA ALA A 194 -30.64 26.85 -16.54
C ALA A 194 -29.20 26.61 -17.00
N ALA A 195 -28.25 26.87 -16.10
CA ALA A 195 -26.82 26.77 -16.36
C ALA A 195 -26.08 25.99 -15.26
N GLU A 196 -25.02 25.31 -15.65
CA GLU A 196 -24.12 24.65 -14.69
C GLU A 196 -22.66 24.64 -15.16
N LYS A 197 -21.75 24.54 -14.19
CA LYS A 197 -20.29 24.52 -14.40
C LYS A 197 -19.59 23.71 -13.31
N GLY A 198 -18.41 23.19 -13.61
CA GLY A 198 -17.57 22.46 -12.65
C GLY A 198 -17.68 20.93 -12.68
N TYR A 199 -18.07 20.34 -13.81
CA TYR A 199 -18.12 18.88 -14.01
C TYR A 199 -16.79 18.15 -13.78
N LEU A 200 -15.67 18.85 -14.00
CA LEU A 200 -14.33 18.34 -13.71
C LEU A 200 -14.15 17.88 -12.26
N ARG A 201 -14.95 18.40 -11.32
CA ARG A 201 -14.99 17.89 -9.93
C ARG A 201 -15.38 16.41 -9.88
N GLU A 202 -16.45 16.05 -10.58
CA GLU A 202 -16.99 14.69 -10.61
C GLU A 202 -16.07 13.77 -11.40
N VAL A 203 -15.47 14.27 -12.49
CA VAL A 203 -14.38 13.59 -13.21
C VAL A 203 -13.21 13.31 -12.28
N GLY A 204 -12.73 14.31 -11.54
CA GLY A 204 -11.60 14.16 -10.62
C GLY A 204 -11.88 13.14 -9.53
N ASN A 205 -13.07 13.20 -8.92
CA ASN A 205 -13.49 12.21 -7.94
C ASN A 205 -13.54 10.79 -8.55
N LEU A 206 -14.07 10.64 -9.76
CA LEU A 206 -14.11 9.34 -10.44
C LEU A 206 -12.70 8.83 -10.77
N ALA A 207 -11.84 9.69 -11.33
CA ALA A 207 -10.46 9.40 -11.65
C ALA A 207 -9.69 8.95 -10.39
N PHE A 208 -9.90 9.60 -9.25
CA PHE A 208 -9.32 9.18 -7.97
C PHE A 208 -9.70 7.72 -7.61
N HIS A 209 -10.98 7.37 -7.69
CA HIS A 209 -11.41 6.01 -7.34
C HIS A 209 -10.93 4.97 -8.36
N ILE A 210 -10.93 5.29 -9.66
CA ILE A 210 -10.38 4.40 -10.71
C ILE A 210 -8.89 4.20 -10.47
N ALA A 211 -8.15 5.26 -10.16
CA ALA A 211 -6.73 5.21 -9.86
C ALA A 211 -6.40 4.32 -8.66
N LEU A 212 -7.22 4.37 -7.60
CA LEU A 212 -7.10 3.43 -6.48
C LEU A 212 -7.26 1.98 -6.94
N ILE A 213 -8.24 1.68 -7.80
CA ILE A 213 -8.42 0.32 -8.35
C ILE A 213 -7.21 -0.09 -9.20
N VAL A 214 -6.74 0.77 -10.09
CA VAL A 214 -5.55 0.52 -10.93
C VAL A 214 -4.35 0.22 -10.05
N MET A 215 -4.14 0.99 -9.00
CA MET A 215 -3.05 0.80 -8.05
C MET A 215 -3.18 -0.52 -7.28
N LEU A 216 -4.39 -0.86 -6.81
CA LEU A 216 -4.65 -2.14 -6.12
C LEU A 216 -4.44 -3.34 -7.04
N ILE A 217 -4.85 -3.27 -8.31
CA ILE A 217 -4.58 -4.30 -9.32
C ILE A 217 -3.09 -4.39 -9.60
N ALA A 218 -2.42 -3.26 -9.77
CA ALA A 218 -0.98 -3.21 -10.03
C ALA A 218 -0.17 -3.83 -8.89
N PHE A 219 -0.53 -3.53 -7.63
CA PHE A 219 0.10 -4.16 -6.47
C PHE A 219 -0.22 -5.64 -6.37
N ALA A 220 -1.47 -6.06 -6.58
CA ALA A 220 -1.84 -7.47 -6.58
C ALA A 220 -1.07 -8.25 -7.65
N TRP A 221 -1.02 -7.73 -8.88
CA TRP A 221 -0.25 -8.30 -9.98
C TRP A 221 1.24 -8.36 -9.64
N GLY A 222 1.79 -7.27 -9.12
CA GLY A 222 3.17 -7.21 -8.66
C GLY A 222 3.49 -8.26 -7.59
N GLN A 223 2.64 -8.44 -6.59
CA GLN A 223 2.88 -9.45 -5.55
C GLN A 223 2.73 -10.89 -6.04
N LEU A 224 1.88 -11.14 -7.03
CA LEU A 224 1.64 -12.49 -7.56
C LEU A 224 2.76 -12.98 -8.49
N PHE A 225 3.38 -12.08 -9.25
CA PHE A 225 4.41 -12.40 -10.26
C PHE A 225 5.81 -11.90 -9.91
N LYS A 226 5.99 -11.14 -8.82
CA LYS A 226 7.34 -10.70 -8.41
C LYS A 226 8.25 -11.89 -8.15
N TYR A 227 9.54 -11.63 -8.33
CA TYR A 227 10.59 -12.43 -7.70
C TYR A 227 11.71 -11.56 -7.16
N GLU A 228 12.41 -12.13 -6.19
CA GLU A 228 13.59 -11.58 -5.55
C GLU A 228 14.53 -12.73 -5.22
N GLY A 229 15.79 -12.64 -5.64
CA GLY A 229 16.79 -13.62 -5.29
C GLY A 229 18.12 -12.95 -5.01
N ASN A 230 18.84 -13.47 -4.02
CA ASN A 230 20.18 -13.00 -3.67
C ASN A 230 21.24 -13.98 -4.15
N LYS A 231 22.37 -13.44 -4.61
CA LYS A 231 23.54 -14.22 -4.99
C LYS A 231 24.83 -13.50 -4.64
N LEU A 232 25.72 -14.19 -3.94
CA LEU A 232 27.12 -13.83 -3.82
C LEU A 232 27.89 -14.26 -5.07
N VAL A 233 28.65 -13.35 -5.68
CA VAL A 233 29.51 -13.63 -6.85
C VAL A 233 30.93 -13.19 -6.54
N LEU A 234 31.89 -14.09 -6.73
CA LEU A 234 33.32 -13.83 -6.62
C LEU A 234 33.82 -13.03 -7.83
N GLU A 235 34.88 -12.25 -7.65
CA GLU A 235 35.57 -11.63 -8.78
C GLU A 235 36.08 -12.68 -9.78
N GLY A 236 35.75 -12.49 -11.05
CA GLY A 236 36.03 -13.43 -12.13
C GLY A 236 34.87 -14.37 -12.44
N ASP A 237 33.93 -14.56 -11.51
CA ASP A 237 32.82 -15.50 -11.67
C ASP A 237 31.59 -14.87 -12.34
N GLY A 238 30.78 -15.76 -12.91
CA GLY A 238 29.54 -15.44 -13.61
C GLY A 238 28.29 -15.84 -12.82
N PHE A 239 27.21 -15.14 -13.12
CA PHE A 239 25.85 -15.45 -12.71
C PHE A 239 24.97 -15.57 -13.94
N SER A 240 24.04 -16.53 -13.94
CA SER A 240 22.95 -16.62 -14.91
C SER A 240 21.62 -16.64 -14.16
N ASN A 241 20.64 -15.87 -14.63
CA ASN A 241 19.34 -15.73 -13.99
C ASN A 241 18.51 -17.02 -14.09
N THR A 242 18.86 -18.00 -13.26
CA THR A 242 18.27 -19.33 -13.20
C THR A 242 18.14 -19.72 -11.73
N LEU A 243 17.08 -20.45 -11.39
CA LEU A 243 16.73 -20.72 -9.99
C LEU A 243 17.87 -21.40 -9.20
N THR A 244 18.65 -22.26 -9.85
CA THR A 244 19.77 -23.00 -9.23
C THR A 244 21.01 -22.15 -8.94
N GLN A 245 21.08 -20.95 -9.51
CA GLN A 245 22.21 -20.04 -9.29
C GLN A 245 22.03 -19.16 -8.05
N TYR A 246 20.81 -19.01 -7.54
CA TYR A 246 20.52 -18.18 -6.38
C TYR A 246 20.88 -18.87 -5.05
N ASP A 247 21.38 -18.09 -4.08
CA ASP A 247 21.65 -18.58 -2.72
C ASP A 247 20.37 -18.57 -1.87
N ASP A 248 19.49 -17.60 -2.14
CA ASP A 248 18.10 -17.57 -1.67
C ASP A 248 17.17 -17.07 -2.77
N PHE A 249 15.90 -17.46 -2.72
CA PHE A 249 14.93 -17.04 -3.72
C PHE A 249 13.53 -16.95 -3.11
N LYS A 250 12.82 -15.87 -3.41
CA LYS A 250 11.44 -15.61 -3.01
C LYS A 250 10.65 -15.19 -4.23
N SER A 251 9.42 -15.68 -4.35
CA SER A 251 8.54 -15.32 -5.45
C SER A 251 7.09 -15.17 -5.01
N GLY A 252 6.30 -14.57 -5.89
CA GLY A 252 4.84 -14.59 -5.78
C GLY A 252 4.26 -15.97 -6.10
N ASN A 253 3.00 -16.18 -5.72
CA ASN A 253 2.32 -17.48 -5.86
C ASN A 253 2.01 -17.89 -7.30
N LEU A 254 2.03 -16.96 -8.26
CA LEU A 254 1.80 -17.24 -9.68
C LEU A 254 3.09 -17.23 -10.51
N PHE A 255 4.24 -17.04 -9.85
CA PHE A 255 5.54 -17.14 -10.50
C PHE A 255 5.85 -18.58 -10.91
N THR A 256 6.46 -18.71 -12.07
CA THR A 256 7.00 -19.94 -12.64
C THR A 256 8.45 -19.70 -13.08
N GLN A 257 9.23 -20.76 -13.25
CA GLN A 257 10.63 -20.62 -13.68
C GLN A 257 10.76 -19.92 -15.06
N ASP A 258 9.73 -20.03 -15.91
CA ASP A 258 9.69 -19.38 -17.22
C ASP A 258 9.52 -17.85 -17.14
N ASP A 259 9.18 -17.31 -15.97
CA ASP A 259 9.09 -15.86 -15.72
C ASP A 259 10.46 -15.23 -15.39
N LEU A 260 11.54 -16.04 -15.29
CA LEU A 260 12.89 -15.52 -15.15
C LEU A 260 13.39 -14.94 -16.47
N ASP A 261 13.71 -13.64 -16.46
CA ASP A 261 14.31 -12.97 -17.60
C ASP A 261 15.67 -13.61 -17.94
N PRO A 262 15.90 -14.08 -19.17
CA PRO A 262 17.08 -14.87 -19.49
C PRO A 262 18.32 -13.98 -19.65
N PHE A 263 18.97 -13.58 -18.55
CA PHE A 263 20.20 -12.79 -18.61
C PHE A 263 21.34 -13.41 -17.80
N SER A 264 22.56 -12.93 -18.06
CA SER A 264 23.75 -13.28 -17.31
C SER A 264 24.66 -12.07 -17.08
N PHE A 265 25.47 -12.11 -16.02
CA PHE A 265 26.55 -11.16 -15.82
C PHE A 265 27.78 -11.82 -15.19
N THR A 266 28.95 -11.23 -15.40
CA THR A 266 30.21 -11.64 -14.78
C THR A 266 30.76 -10.47 -13.98
N LEU A 267 31.09 -10.70 -12.72
CA LEU A 267 31.78 -9.72 -11.89
C LEU A 267 33.24 -9.66 -12.33
N LYS A 268 33.67 -8.50 -12.83
CA LYS A 268 35.07 -8.30 -13.23
C LYS A 268 35.93 -7.77 -12.09
N ASP A 269 35.37 -6.88 -11.29
CA ASP A 269 36.08 -6.13 -10.25
C ASP A 269 35.05 -5.52 -9.31
N PHE A 270 35.25 -5.64 -8.00
CA PHE A 270 34.56 -4.88 -6.99
C PHE A 270 35.51 -3.83 -6.43
N HIS A 271 35.06 -2.58 -6.34
CA HIS A 271 35.86 -1.49 -5.79
C HIS A 271 35.14 -0.81 -4.63
N GLY A 272 35.69 -1.02 -3.43
CA GLY A 272 35.25 -0.36 -2.20
C GLY A 272 36.25 0.66 -1.69
N THR A 273 35.79 1.86 -1.34
CA THR A 273 36.61 2.85 -0.62
C THR A 273 35.94 3.32 0.65
N TYR A 274 36.76 3.72 1.61
CA TYR A 274 36.32 4.11 2.95
C TYR A 274 37.02 5.38 3.39
N GLU A 275 36.35 6.14 4.25
CA GLU A 275 36.96 7.28 4.89
C GLU A 275 38.17 6.84 5.73
N ALA A 276 39.34 7.41 5.45
CA ALA A 276 40.58 6.99 6.08
C ALA A 276 40.80 7.67 7.44
N THR A 277 40.21 8.85 7.67
CA THR A 277 40.55 9.70 8.83
C THR A 277 39.33 10.41 9.42
N GLY A 278 39.52 11.02 10.60
CA GLY A 278 38.49 11.83 11.24
C GLY A 278 37.36 11.02 11.88
N PRO A 279 36.25 11.68 12.28
CA PRO A 279 35.17 11.05 13.02
C PRO A 279 34.40 10.00 12.21
N ASN A 280 34.49 10.07 10.88
CA ASN A 280 33.80 9.16 9.97
C ASN A 280 34.69 8.00 9.50
N ARG A 281 35.89 7.81 10.08
CA ARG A 281 36.84 6.76 9.68
C ARG A 281 36.15 5.39 9.60
N GLY A 282 36.34 4.70 8.49
CA GLY A 282 35.72 3.39 8.21
C GLY A 282 34.36 3.47 7.52
N THR A 283 33.77 4.66 7.38
CA THR A 283 32.50 4.82 6.65
C THR A 283 32.72 4.61 5.15
N PRO A 284 31.89 3.81 4.47
CA PRO A 284 31.96 3.63 3.03
C PRO A 284 31.80 4.94 2.25
N ARG A 285 32.56 5.10 1.17
CA ARG A 285 32.53 6.25 0.25
C ARG A 285 32.10 5.87 -1.16
N VAL A 286 32.62 4.76 -1.66
CA VAL A 286 32.31 4.22 -2.98
C VAL A 286 32.16 2.72 -2.85
N TYR A 287 31.10 2.17 -3.47
CA TYR A 287 30.95 0.75 -3.77
C TYR A 287 30.51 0.61 -5.22
N GLU A 288 31.37 0.01 -6.02
CA GLU A 288 31.18 -0.17 -7.45
C GLU A 288 31.49 -1.62 -7.82
N ALA A 289 30.56 -2.28 -8.50
CA ALA A 289 30.79 -3.59 -9.10
C ALA A 289 30.84 -3.43 -10.61
N LYS A 290 32.03 -3.61 -11.20
CA LYS A 290 32.19 -3.62 -12.67
C LYS A 290 31.77 -4.98 -13.19
N VAL A 291 30.79 -4.99 -14.09
CA VAL A 291 30.24 -6.23 -14.64
C VAL A 291 30.21 -6.19 -16.16
N THR A 292 30.35 -7.35 -16.77
CA THR A 292 29.94 -7.58 -18.17
C THR A 292 28.66 -8.39 -18.16
N TYR A 293 27.65 -7.98 -18.91
CA TYR A 293 26.35 -8.65 -18.93
C TYR A 293 25.85 -8.91 -20.35
N SER A 294 24.94 -9.87 -20.49
CA SER A 294 24.28 -10.19 -21.75
C SER A 294 22.79 -10.52 -21.55
N GLU A 295 21.97 -10.15 -22.54
CA GLU A 295 20.53 -10.42 -22.60
C GLU A 295 20.27 -11.59 -23.55
N GLY A 296 19.58 -12.63 -23.06
CA GLY A 296 19.39 -13.91 -23.74
C GLY A 296 20.65 -14.79 -23.74
N ALA A 297 20.48 -16.06 -24.10
CA ALA A 297 21.58 -17.04 -24.17
C ALA A 297 22.70 -16.69 -25.18
N TYR A 298 22.41 -15.83 -26.14
CA TYR A 298 23.34 -15.42 -27.21
C TYR A 298 23.46 -13.90 -27.34
N GLY A 299 23.16 -13.17 -26.26
CA GLY A 299 23.29 -11.72 -26.21
C GLY A 299 24.72 -11.25 -26.43
N LYS A 300 24.88 -10.05 -26.98
CA LYS A 300 26.20 -9.39 -27.01
C LYS A 300 26.56 -8.91 -25.62
N GLU A 301 27.79 -9.16 -25.19
CA GLU A 301 28.31 -8.64 -23.94
C GLU A 301 28.36 -7.10 -23.95
N LYS A 302 27.92 -6.51 -22.85
CA LYS A 302 27.97 -5.07 -22.56
C LYS A 302 28.65 -4.87 -21.22
N ALA A 303 29.51 -3.87 -21.10
CA ALA A 303 30.12 -3.50 -19.82
C ALA A 303 29.32 -2.41 -19.12
N THR A 304 29.19 -2.50 -17.80
CA THR A 304 28.57 -1.46 -16.96
C THR A 304 29.13 -1.52 -15.54
N THR A 305 28.71 -0.57 -14.71
CA THR A 305 29.06 -0.51 -13.29
C THR A 305 27.80 -0.40 -12.46
N ILE A 306 27.62 -1.35 -11.54
CA ILE A 306 26.51 -1.35 -10.58
C ILE A 306 26.97 -0.61 -9.33
N LYS A 307 26.15 0.33 -8.84
CA LYS A 307 26.39 1.07 -7.58
C LYS A 307 25.19 0.95 -6.65
N VAL A 308 25.36 1.32 -5.38
CA VAL A 308 24.32 1.20 -4.32
C VAL A 308 22.96 1.82 -4.73
N ASN A 309 22.97 2.96 -5.43
CA ASN A 309 21.75 3.65 -5.90
C ASN A 309 21.61 3.66 -7.44
N GLU A 310 22.48 2.95 -8.15
CA GLU A 310 22.46 2.84 -9.62
C GLU A 310 22.51 1.34 -10.00
N PRO A 311 21.37 0.63 -9.90
CA PRO A 311 21.30 -0.79 -10.25
C PRO A 311 21.46 -1.01 -11.75
N LEU A 312 21.86 -2.22 -12.15
CA LEU A 312 21.74 -2.66 -13.54
C LEU A 312 20.27 -2.99 -13.83
N GLU A 313 19.67 -2.29 -14.79
CA GLU A 313 18.36 -2.63 -15.33
C GLU A 313 18.54 -3.49 -16.59
N ILE A 314 18.02 -4.71 -16.57
CA ILE A 314 18.20 -5.71 -17.62
C ILE A 314 16.93 -6.53 -17.80
N ASP A 315 16.37 -6.48 -19.01
CA ASP A 315 15.20 -7.26 -19.42
C ASP A 315 14.00 -7.17 -18.44
N GLY A 316 13.75 -5.99 -17.86
CA GLY A 316 12.68 -5.77 -16.88
C GLY A 316 13.04 -6.08 -15.43
N SER A 317 14.19 -6.72 -15.21
CA SER A 317 14.79 -6.96 -13.91
C SER A 317 15.75 -5.86 -13.47
N LYS A 318 15.96 -5.76 -12.16
CA LYS A 318 16.95 -4.87 -11.56
C LYS A 318 17.92 -5.67 -10.70
N VAL A 319 19.22 -5.46 -10.92
CA VAL A 319 20.31 -6.09 -10.17
C VAL A 319 20.95 -5.02 -9.28
N TYR A 320 20.71 -5.14 -7.98
CA TYR A 320 21.23 -4.23 -6.96
C TYR A 320 22.49 -4.79 -6.32
N LEU A 321 23.46 -3.92 -6.05
CA LEU A 321 24.61 -4.23 -5.20
C LEU A 321 24.20 -4.06 -3.73
N VAL A 322 24.10 -5.17 -3.00
CA VAL A 322 23.56 -5.19 -1.63
C VAL A 322 24.60 -5.51 -0.55
N SER A 323 25.69 -6.20 -0.92
CA SER A 323 26.75 -6.53 0.02
C SER A 323 28.09 -6.73 -0.69
N HIS A 324 29.15 -6.83 0.09
CA HIS A 324 30.49 -7.18 -0.37
C HIS A 324 31.27 -7.85 0.76
N GLY A 325 32.38 -8.46 0.42
CA GLY A 325 33.32 -8.97 1.39
C GLY A 325 34.54 -9.58 0.73
N TYR A 326 35.32 -10.29 1.54
CA TYR A 326 36.57 -10.91 1.12
C TYR A 326 36.48 -12.42 1.14
N ALA A 327 37.16 -13.05 0.19
CA ALA A 327 37.34 -14.48 0.07
C ALA A 327 38.84 -14.81 0.18
N PRO A 328 39.29 -15.39 1.32
CA PRO A 328 40.63 -15.95 1.42
C PRO A 328 40.85 -17.03 0.37
N VAL A 329 41.94 -16.91 -0.38
CA VAL A 329 42.41 -17.91 -1.34
C VAL A 329 43.27 -18.90 -0.58
N VAL A 330 42.95 -20.19 -0.65
CA VAL A 330 43.65 -21.23 0.11
C VAL A 330 44.04 -22.43 -0.76
N THR A 331 45.19 -23.02 -0.42
CA THR A 331 45.65 -24.29 -0.97
C THR A 331 45.73 -25.30 0.16
N VAL A 332 45.01 -26.41 0.02
CA VAL A 332 45.04 -27.53 0.98
C VAL A 332 45.80 -28.69 0.39
N ARG A 333 46.73 -29.25 1.16
CA ARG A 333 47.49 -30.44 0.82
C ARG A 333 47.22 -31.55 1.82
N ASP A 334 47.09 -32.77 1.33
CA ASP A 334 46.92 -33.96 2.17
C ASP A 334 48.23 -34.38 2.86
N ALA A 335 48.18 -35.49 3.61
CA ALA A 335 49.33 -36.02 4.34
C ALA A 335 50.51 -36.41 3.44
N GLN A 336 50.26 -36.72 2.16
CA GLN A 336 51.28 -37.07 1.17
C GLN A 336 51.76 -35.85 0.38
N GLY A 337 51.25 -34.66 0.68
CA GLY A 337 51.61 -33.40 0.00
C GLY A 337 50.85 -33.14 -1.30
N LYS A 338 49.90 -34.00 -1.67
CA LYS A 338 49.05 -33.83 -2.85
C LYS A 338 48.08 -32.68 -2.60
N VAL A 339 47.90 -31.81 -3.60
CA VAL A 339 46.92 -30.73 -3.56
C VAL A 339 45.51 -31.31 -3.67
N VAL A 340 44.65 -30.95 -2.73
CA VAL A 340 43.23 -31.37 -2.66
C VAL A 340 42.26 -30.21 -2.76
N MET A 341 42.72 -28.99 -2.48
CA MET A 341 42.09 -27.74 -2.91
C MET A 341 43.20 -26.86 -3.48
N ASP A 342 43.06 -26.38 -4.71
CA ASP A 342 44.11 -25.61 -5.40
C ASP A 342 43.73 -24.15 -5.56
N ARG A 343 44.32 -23.28 -4.73
CA ARG A 343 44.11 -21.83 -4.75
C ARG A 343 42.63 -21.44 -4.86
N GLU A 344 41.77 -22.10 -4.10
CA GLU A 344 40.33 -21.83 -4.11
C GLU A 344 40.00 -20.63 -3.23
N ALA A 345 39.17 -19.72 -3.74
CA ALA A 345 38.69 -18.57 -2.98
C ALA A 345 37.44 -18.94 -2.19
N VAL A 346 37.50 -18.83 -0.87
CA VAL A 346 36.39 -19.21 0.01
C VAL A 346 35.71 -17.96 0.55
N ALA A 347 34.50 -17.65 0.08
CA ALA A 347 33.76 -16.50 0.56
C ALA A 347 33.39 -16.63 2.05
N LEU A 348 33.72 -15.60 2.83
CA LEU A 348 33.37 -15.52 4.26
C LEU A 348 32.43 -14.33 4.49
N LEU A 349 31.46 -14.50 5.37
CA LEU A 349 30.40 -13.52 5.58
C LEU A 349 30.78 -12.48 6.65
N PRO A 350 30.58 -11.17 6.40
CA PRO A 350 30.87 -10.11 7.36
C PRO A 350 29.96 -10.21 8.60
N LEU A 351 30.53 -9.93 9.77
CA LEU A 351 29.87 -9.88 11.07
C LEU A 351 29.69 -8.46 11.59
N ASP A 352 30.44 -7.50 11.06
CA ASP A 352 30.46 -6.10 11.49
C ASP A 352 30.78 -5.14 10.32
N ALA A 353 30.76 -3.84 10.62
CA ALA A 353 31.03 -2.78 9.64
C ALA A 353 32.50 -2.69 9.20
N ASN A 354 33.44 -3.31 9.94
CA ASN A 354 34.85 -3.39 9.56
C ASN A 354 35.15 -4.65 8.73
N VAL A 355 34.09 -5.33 8.25
CA VAL A 355 34.19 -6.51 7.40
C VAL A 355 35.01 -7.61 8.07
N THR A 356 34.90 -7.73 9.41
CA THR A 356 35.35 -8.93 10.11
C THR A 356 34.47 -10.07 9.65
N SER A 357 35.04 -11.08 9.00
CA SER A 357 34.24 -12.15 8.38
C SER A 357 34.46 -13.50 9.06
N SER A 358 33.41 -14.33 9.06
CA SER A 358 33.46 -15.72 9.53
C SER A 358 32.86 -16.66 8.49
N GLY A 359 33.35 -17.89 8.48
CA GLY A 359 32.81 -18.95 7.65
C GLY A 359 33.50 -20.28 7.88
N ALA A 360 33.42 -21.17 6.90
CA ALA A 360 34.01 -22.49 6.95
C ALA A 360 34.72 -22.82 5.63
N ILE A 361 35.88 -23.45 5.71
CA ILE A 361 36.58 -24.06 4.57
C ILE A 361 36.34 -25.56 4.68
N LYS A 362 35.72 -26.15 3.66
CA LYS A 362 35.33 -27.56 3.63
C LYS A 362 36.08 -28.30 2.52
N VAL A 363 36.94 -29.23 2.91
CA VAL A 363 37.60 -30.15 1.98
C VAL A 363 36.72 -31.40 1.89
N MET A 364 35.83 -31.41 0.91
CA MET A 364 34.80 -32.45 0.77
C MET A 364 35.35 -33.73 0.14
N ASP A 365 36.34 -33.59 -0.74
CA ASP A 365 36.86 -34.70 -1.55
C ASP A 365 38.38 -34.73 -1.61
N GLY A 366 38.92 -35.88 -2.06
CA GLY A 366 40.32 -36.01 -2.44
C GLY A 366 41.32 -36.19 -1.29
N TYR A 367 41.01 -35.73 -0.08
CA TYR A 367 41.88 -35.82 1.09
C TYR A 367 42.17 -37.27 1.51
N ARG A 368 43.40 -37.49 2.00
CA ARG A 368 43.88 -38.72 2.60
C ARG A 368 44.64 -38.40 3.88
N ASN A 369 44.29 -39.09 4.96
CA ASN A 369 45.00 -38.94 6.23
C ASN A 369 46.41 -39.60 6.16
N ALA A 370 47.18 -39.50 7.25
CA ALA A 370 48.53 -40.08 7.32
C ALA A 370 48.56 -41.62 7.13
N LYS A 371 47.43 -42.31 7.34
CA LYS A 371 47.28 -43.75 7.10
C LYS A 371 46.81 -44.09 5.68
N GLY A 372 46.55 -43.08 4.84
CA GLY A 372 46.01 -43.26 3.50
C GLY A 372 44.51 -43.53 3.45
N GLU A 373 43.79 -43.31 4.54
CA GLU A 373 42.33 -43.47 4.60
C GLU A 373 41.62 -42.22 4.07
N LYS A 374 40.46 -42.40 3.45
CA LYS A 374 39.59 -41.30 3.03
C LYS A 374 38.92 -40.67 4.24
N GLU A 375 39.08 -39.36 4.38
CA GLU A 375 38.39 -38.51 5.37
C GLU A 375 38.10 -37.15 4.72
N GLN A 376 37.36 -36.30 5.42
CA GLN A 376 37.14 -34.90 5.07
C GLN A 376 37.84 -33.99 6.08
N LEU A 377 38.20 -32.77 5.65
CA LEU A 377 38.74 -31.73 6.52
C LEU A 377 37.79 -30.55 6.61
N GLY A 378 37.65 -29.98 7.80
CA GLY A 378 36.92 -28.75 8.03
C GLY A 378 37.76 -27.73 8.77
N PHE A 379 37.72 -26.48 8.34
CA PHE A 379 38.32 -25.37 9.07
C PHE A 379 37.25 -24.34 9.39
N ASN A 380 37.07 -23.98 10.66
CA ASN A 380 36.38 -22.73 10.93
C ASN A 380 37.34 -21.60 10.57
N ALA A 381 36.88 -20.65 9.79
CA ALA A 381 37.68 -19.56 9.28
C ALA A 381 37.16 -18.23 9.82
N PHE A 382 38.09 -17.41 10.28
CA PHE A 382 37.82 -16.05 10.72
C PHE A 382 38.82 -15.11 10.04
N PHE A 383 38.32 -14.13 9.30
CA PHE A 383 39.13 -13.28 8.44
C PHE A 383 39.02 -11.81 8.83
N LEU A 384 40.18 -11.17 8.91
CA LEU A 384 40.31 -9.75 9.24
C LEU A 384 41.02 -9.05 8.09
N PRO A 385 40.37 -8.14 7.33
CA PRO A 385 41.04 -7.38 6.28
C PRO A 385 42.10 -6.42 6.82
N THR A 386 41.90 -5.86 8.03
CA THR A 386 42.92 -5.09 8.75
C THR A 386 43.09 -5.57 10.18
N TYR A 387 44.01 -6.52 10.37
CA TYR A 387 44.41 -6.99 11.70
C TYR A 387 45.16 -5.92 12.51
N GLY A 388 44.76 -5.74 13.77
CA GLY A 388 45.36 -4.75 14.68
C GLY A 388 46.76 -5.12 15.21
N GLY A 389 47.26 -6.32 14.93
CA GLY A 389 48.57 -6.79 15.37
C GLY A 389 48.53 -7.67 16.63
N LYS A 390 49.70 -8.17 17.04
CA LYS A 390 49.80 -9.14 18.14
C LYS A 390 49.22 -8.56 19.43
N GLY A 391 48.29 -9.28 20.07
CA GLY A 391 47.61 -8.84 21.29
C GLY A 391 46.37 -7.97 21.03
N SER A 392 46.08 -7.61 19.78
CA SER A 392 44.78 -7.02 19.44
C SER A 392 43.67 -8.06 19.57
N ALA A 393 42.46 -7.58 19.78
CA ALA A 393 41.27 -8.42 19.67
C ALA A 393 41.11 -9.00 18.25
N MET A 394 40.37 -10.11 18.17
CA MET A 394 40.07 -10.80 16.92
C MET A 394 38.89 -10.14 16.20
N TYR A 395 39.01 -8.87 15.87
CA TYR A 395 38.13 -8.15 14.95
C TYR A 395 38.96 -7.19 14.10
N SER A 396 38.47 -6.89 12.91
CA SER A 396 39.12 -5.97 11.99
C SER A 396 39.05 -4.54 12.51
N THR A 397 40.16 -3.81 12.39
CA THR A 397 40.27 -2.41 12.84
C THR A 397 39.90 -1.41 11.75
N PHE A 398 39.78 -1.87 10.49
CA PHE A 398 39.42 -1.07 9.33
C PHE A 398 38.89 -1.98 8.21
N PRO A 399 37.86 -1.58 7.45
CA PRO A 399 37.20 -2.44 6.47
C PRO A 399 38.03 -2.73 5.21
N ALA A 400 38.96 -1.86 4.82
CA ALA A 400 39.82 -2.09 3.66
C ALA A 400 40.86 -3.18 3.92
N LEU A 401 41.34 -3.83 2.86
CA LEU A 401 42.34 -4.89 2.91
C LEU A 401 43.78 -4.35 3.13
N LEU A 402 44.12 -3.93 4.35
CA LEU A 402 45.42 -3.32 4.66
C LEU A 402 46.42 -4.26 5.34
N ASN A 403 45.92 -5.18 6.19
CA ASN A 403 46.77 -6.12 6.94
C ASN A 403 45.99 -7.44 7.12
N PRO A 404 45.80 -8.21 6.03
CA PRO A 404 44.97 -9.39 6.05
C PRO A 404 45.51 -10.49 6.95
N MET A 405 44.62 -11.08 7.74
CA MET A 405 44.92 -12.22 8.59
C MET A 405 43.76 -13.22 8.56
N LEU A 406 44.11 -14.49 8.36
CA LEU A 406 43.19 -15.61 8.39
C LEU A 406 43.47 -16.46 9.63
N ALA A 407 42.51 -16.56 10.54
CA ALA A 407 42.55 -17.46 11.68
C ALA A 407 41.76 -18.72 11.40
N LEU A 408 42.39 -19.86 11.57
CA LEU A 408 41.80 -21.18 11.33
C LEU A 408 41.78 -22.01 12.61
N SER A 409 40.71 -22.78 12.79
CA SER A 409 40.69 -23.95 13.69
C SER A 409 40.33 -25.21 12.91
N ALA A 410 41.09 -26.28 13.10
CA ALA A 410 41.06 -27.43 12.21
C ALA A 410 40.34 -28.65 12.81
N TYR A 411 39.57 -29.32 11.96
CA TYR A 411 38.81 -30.53 12.26
C TYR A 411 38.98 -31.56 11.14
N HIS A 412 38.78 -32.83 11.46
CA HIS A 412 38.74 -33.92 10.48
C HIS A 412 37.65 -34.94 10.82
N GLY A 413 37.16 -35.66 9.82
CA GLY A 413 36.11 -36.67 9.99
C GLY A 413 35.13 -36.65 8.83
N ASP A 414 33.84 -36.58 9.16
CA ASP A 414 32.73 -36.52 8.20
C ASP A 414 31.98 -35.19 8.36
N LEU A 415 31.96 -34.39 7.30
CA LEU A 415 31.25 -33.11 7.21
C LEU A 415 29.74 -33.30 7.00
N GLY A 416 29.26 -34.53 6.80
CA GLY A 416 27.86 -34.85 6.53
C GLY A 416 27.39 -34.45 5.13
N VAL A 417 28.31 -34.07 4.23
CA VAL A 417 27.97 -33.60 2.87
C VAL A 417 27.58 -34.74 1.93
N ASP A 418 28.06 -35.95 2.19
CA ASP A 418 27.82 -37.13 1.34
C ASP A 418 26.41 -37.72 1.52
N ALA A 419 25.70 -37.33 2.59
CA ALA A 419 24.36 -37.82 2.92
C ALA A 419 23.25 -37.18 2.07
N GLY A 420 23.57 -36.16 1.26
CA GLY A 420 22.59 -35.40 0.46
C GLY A 420 21.64 -34.52 1.29
N ILE A 421 21.97 -34.29 2.57
CA ILE A 421 21.20 -33.42 3.46
C ILE A 421 21.66 -31.97 3.23
N PRO A 422 20.75 -31.03 2.90
CA PRO A 422 21.10 -29.62 2.78
C PRO A 422 21.70 -29.09 4.08
N GLN A 423 22.86 -28.43 3.97
CA GLN A 423 23.57 -27.85 5.11
C GLN A 423 24.23 -26.52 4.73
N SER A 424 24.56 -25.71 5.74
CA SER A 424 25.22 -24.42 5.51
C SER A 424 26.59 -24.59 4.88
N VAL A 425 26.92 -23.80 3.86
CA VAL A 425 28.29 -23.73 3.31
C VAL A 425 29.23 -22.90 4.21
N TYR A 426 28.68 -21.99 5.02
CA TYR A 426 29.44 -21.06 5.87
C TYR A 426 29.72 -21.60 7.28
N GLN A 427 29.10 -22.70 7.69
CA GLN A 427 29.29 -23.28 9.02
C GLN A 427 29.69 -24.76 8.90
N LEU A 428 30.55 -25.20 9.82
CA LEU A 428 30.86 -26.62 9.98
C LEU A 428 29.80 -27.29 10.86
N ASP A 429 29.20 -28.38 10.36
CA ASP A 429 28.60 -29.37 11.25
C ASP A 429 29.73 -30.15 11.93
N ARG A 430 29.75 -30.14 13.26
CA ARG A 430 30.81 -30.76 14.06
C ARG A 430 30.38 -32.09 14.68
N THR A 431 29.16 -32.55 14.42
CA THR A 431 28.58 -33.73 15.07
C THR A 431 29.43 -34.98 14.85
N ASN A 432 29.94 -35.18 13.64
CA ASN A 432 30.79 -36.33 13.26
C ASN A 432 32.26 -35.94 13.00
N MET A 433 32.67 -34.77 13.50
CA MET A 433 34.02 -34.23 13.32
C MET A 433 34.84 -34.36 14.60
N LYS A 434 36.15 -34.56 14.45
CA LYS A 434 37.13 -34.59 15.53
C LYS A 434 38.05 -33.38 15.42
N GLU A 435 38.46 -32.85 16.57
CA GLU A 435 39.39 -31.73 16.63
C GLU A 435 40.82 -32.20 16.35
N PHE A 436 41.55 -31.46 15.52
CA PHE A 436 43.00 -31.52 15.61
C PHE A 436 43.41 -30.88 16.93
N LYS A 437 44.34 -31.54 17.64
CA LYS A 437 44.84 -31.06 18.92
C LYS A 437 46.27 -30.57 18.82
N ASP A 438 46.58 -29.49 19.54
CA ASP A 438 47.95 -29.02 19.70
C ASP A 438 48.73 -29.85 20.75
N SER A 439 49.95 -29.41 21.10
CA SER A 439 50.79 -30.08 22.10
C SER A 439 50.18 -30.10 23.50
N ASP A 440 49.28 -29.17 23.80
CA ASP A 440 48.64 -29.01 25.10
C ASP A 440 47.30 -29.77 25.17
N GLY A 441 46.87 -30.40 24.06
CA GLY A 441 45.64 -31.17 23.97
C GLY A 441 44.39 -30.33 23.65
N GLU A 442 44.59 -29.04 23.39
CA GLU A 442 43.56 -28.06 23.03
C GLU A 442 43.32 -28.02 21.52
N LEU A 443 42.19 -27.45 21.10
CA LEU A 443 41.85 -27.30 19.67
C LEU A 443 42.93 -26.53 18.92
N PHE A 444 43.53 -27.18 17.92
CA PHE A 444 44.60 -26.64 17.09
C PHE A 444 44.11 -25.45 16.27
N LYS A 445 44.71 -24.29 16.57
CA LYS A 445 44.39 -23.00 15.96
C LYS A 445 45.64 -22.34 15.42
N LYS A 446 45.52 -21.63 14.29
CA LYS A 446 46.64 -20.82 13.78
C LYS A 446 46.14 -19.56 13.08
N GLN A 447 46.86 -18.46 13.30
CA GLN A 447 46.71 -17.23 12.54
C GLN A 447 47.73 -17.22 11.40
N LEU A 448 47.27 -16.96 10.19
CA LEU A 448 48.06 -16.96 8.97
C LEU A 448 48.02 -15.56 8.36
N ARG A 449 49.21 -15.03 8.02
CA ARG A 449 49.35 -13.96 7.04
C ARG A 449 49.38 -14.55 5.64
N VAL A 450 49.13 -13.72 4.63
CA VAL A 450 49.26 -14.12 3.21
C VAL A 450 50.65 -14.73 2.97
N GLY A 451 50.68 -15.87 2.31
CA GLY A 451 51.87 -16.70 2.06
C GLY A 451 52.23 -17.67 3.18
N GLN A 452 51.54 -17.66 4.33
CA GLN A 452 51.86 -18.56 5.45
C GLN A 452 51.06 -19.87 5.40
N THR A 453 51.69 -20.91 5.95
CA THR A 453 51.13 -22.28 5.98
C THR A 453 50.87 -22.74 7.42
N MET A 454 49.71 -23.36 7.63
CA MET A 454 49.34 -24.16 8.80
C MET A 454 49.60 -25.63 8.49
N THR A 455 50.67 -26.18 9.07
CA THR A 455 50.93 -27.63 9.05
C THR A 455 50.04 -28.30 10.10
N LEU A 456 49.27 -29.29 9.68
CA LEU A 456 48.36 -30.02 10.57
C LEU A 456 49.13 -31.02 11.44
N PRO A 457 48.71 -31.24 12.70
CA PRO A 457 49.34 -32.19 13.60
C PRO A 457 49.36 -33.61 13.01
N ASN A 458 50.25 -34.46 13.54
CA ASN A 458 50.33 -35.89 13.19
C ASN A 458 50.57 -36.17 11.70
N GLY A 459 51.17 -35.22 10.97
CA GLY A 459 51.45 -35.36 9.54
C GLY A 459 50.19 -35.35 8.67
N ALA A 460 49.08 -34.76 9.14
CA ALA A 460 47.79 -34.75 8.44
C ALA A 460 47.72 -33.77 7.24
N GLY A 461 48.86 -33.25 6.78
CA GLY A 461 48.93 -32.31 5.64
C GLY A 461 49.02 -30.85 6.07
N SER A 462 48.51 -29.94 5.24
CA SER A 462 48.65 -28.50 5.48
C SER A 462 47.64 -27.63 4.74
N VAL A 463 47.42 -26.42 5.24
CA VAL A 463 46.65 -25.35 4.59
C VAL A 463 47.52 -24.11 4.42
N THR A 464 47.58 -23.55 3.22
CA THR A 464 48.29 -22.30 2.92
C THR A 464 47.30 -21.20 2.61
N PHE A 465 47.52 -20.01 3.17
CA PHE A 465 46.74 -18.81 2.84
C PHE A 465 47.44 -18.05 1.72
N ASP A 466 46.97 -18.20 0.49
CA ASP A 466 47.66 -17.77 -0.73
C ASP A 466 47.45 -16.31 -1.11
N GLY A 467 46.32 -15.73 -0.71
CA GLY A 467 45.91 -14.40 -1.15
C GLY A 467 44.46 -14.13 -0.81
N VAL A 468 43.90 -13.05 -1.34
CA VAL A 468 42.51 -12.65 -1.08
C VAL A 468 41.90 -12.19 -2.41
N GLN A 469 40.65 -12.58 -2.63
CA GLN A 469 39.78 -12.02 -3.67
C GLN A 469 38.63 -11.27 -3.01
N GLU A 470 38.00 -10.36 -3.73
CA GLU A 470 36.76 -9.74 -3.29
C GLU A 470 35.55 -10.47 -3.90
N TRP A 471 34.40 -10.31 -3.26
CA TRP A 471 33.12 -10.72 -3.79
C TRP A 471 32.10 -9.62 -3.58
N ALA A 472 31.08 -9.61 -4.42
CA ALA A 472 29.93 -8.74 -4.29
C ALA A 472 28.65 -9.56 -4.20
N GLY A 473 27.74 -9.14 -3.32
CA GLY A 473 26.40 -9.70 -3.22
C GLY A 473 25.42 -8.87 -4.03
N PHE A 474 24.66 -9.58 -4.86
CA PHE A 474 23.67 -9.00 -5.76
C PHE A 474 22.27 -9.46 -5.37
N GLN A 475 21.33 -8.53 -5.36
CA GLN A 475 19.91 -8.82 -5.29
C GLN A 475 19.30 -8.58 -6.67
N VAL A 476 18.75 -9.64 -7.27
CA VAL A 476 17.98 -9.54 -8.50
C VAL A 476 16.51 -9.47 -8.12
N THR A 477 15.81 -8.45 -8.61
CA THR A 477 14.37 -8.33 -8.41
C THR A 477 13.65 -7.91 -9.67
N GLN A 478 12.47 -8.49 -9.86
CA GLN A 478 11.51 -8.07 -10.87
C GLN A 478 10.19 -7.76 -10.16
N GLN A 479 9.68 -6.54 -10.35
CA GLN A 479 8.44 -6.07 -9.74
C GLN A 479 7.47 -5.57 -10.80
N PRO A 480 6.68 -6.48 -11.41
CA PRO A 480 5.71 -6.08 -12.41
C PRO A 480 4.63 -5.19 -11.77
N GLY A 481 4.03 -4.30 -12.56
CA GLY A 481 2.99 -3.40 -12.08
C GLY A 481 3.47 -2.11 -11.39
N SER A 482 4.76 -1.97 -11.05
CA SER A 482 5.31 -0.75 -10.43
C SER A 482 4.99 0.53 -11.24
N VAL A 483 5.14 0.48 -12.57
CA VAL A 483 4.80 1.59 -13.48
C VAL A 483 3.29 1.91 -13.46
N TRP A 484 2.43 0.89 -13.41
CA TRP A 484 0.98 1.07 -13.31
C TRP A 484 0.57 1.64 -11.96
N ALA A 485 1.21 1.21 -10.88
CA ALA A 485 1.01 1.76 -9.55
C ALA A 485 1.42 3.24 -9.50
N LEU A 486 2.55 3.60 -10.10
CA LEU A 486 3.00 5.00 -10.22
C LEU A 486 2.00 5.84 -11.03
N GLY A 487 1.57 5.37 -12.20
CA GLY A 487 0.56 6.03 -13.01
C GLY A 487 -0.76 6.21 -12.26
N GLY A 488 -1.20 5.18 -11.55
CA GLY A 488 -2.35 5.23 -10.64
C GLY A 488 -2.17 6.30 -9.56
N ALA A 489 -1.04 6.31 -8.83
CA ALA A 489 -0.77 7.28 -7.78
C ALA A 489 -0.83 8.73 -8.30
N VAL A 490 -0.23 9.00 -9.47
CA VAL A 490 -0.27 10.32 -10.11
C VAL A 490 -1.71 10.74 -10.44
N VAL A 491 -2.48 9.85 -11.07
CA VAL A 491 -3.90 10.12 -11.38
C VAL A 491 -4.73 10.29 -10.11
N ALA A 492 -4.44 9.56 -9.04
CA ALA A 492 -5.10 9.70 -7.75
C ALA A 492 -4.87 11.11 -7.16
N ILE A 493 -3.62 11.58 -7.16
CA ILE A 493 -3.27 12.91 -6.65
C ILE A 493 -4.02 14.00 -7.43
N PHE A 494 -3.91 14.00 -8.77
CA PHE A 494 -4.59 15.00 -9.60
C PHE A 494 -6.12 14.87 -9.58
N GLY A 495 -6.64 13.65 -9.50
CA GLY A 495 -8.07 13.37 -9.34
C GLY A 495 -8.61 13.92 -8.03
N LEU A 496 -7.92 13.69 -6.92
CA LEU A 496 -8.26 14.22 -5.60
C LEU A 496 -8.20 15.75 -5.61
N ALA A 497 -7.11 16.34 -6.12
CA ALA A 497 -6.98 17.79 -6.24
C ALA A 497 -8.12 18.40 -7.06
N GLY A 498 -8.42 17.83 -8.24
CA GLY A 498 -9.56 18.25 -9.06
C GLY A 498 -10.90 18.11 -8.33
N SER A 499 -11.08 17.04 -7.54
CA SER A 499 -12.30 16.82 -6.78
C SER A 499 -12.49 17.79 -5.60
N LEU A 500 -11.41 18.29 -5.01
CA LEU A 500 -11.47 19.18 -3.85
C LEU A 500 -11.51 20.65 -4.26
N PHE A 501 -10.65 21.07 -5.19
CA PHE A 501 -10.51 22.47 -5.58
C PHE A 501 -11.53 22.94 -6.62
N ILE A 502 -12.11 22.02 -7.42
CA ILE A 502 -13.15 22.39 -8.39
C ILE A 502 -14.51 22.31 -7.72
N GLN A 503 -15.26 23.41 -7.80
CA GLN A 503 -16.61 23.51 -7.27
C GLN A 503 -17.64 23.34 -8.39
N ARG A 504 -18.56 22.40 -8.18
CA ARG A 504 -19.76 22.28 -9.02
C ARG A 504 -20.79 23.29 -8.54
N ARG A 505 -21.30 24.08 -9.48
CA ARG A 505 -22.30 25.12 -9.22
C ARG A 505 -23.31 25.21 -10.35
N ARG A 506 -24.51 25.64 -10.01
CA ARG A 506 -25.62 25.87 -10.91
C ARG A 506 -26.09 27.31 -10.76
N VAL A 507 -26.52 27.90 -11.87
CA VAL A 507 -27.09 29.24 -11.94
C VAL A 507 -28.39 29.15 -12.71
N TRP A 508 -29.42 29.80 -12.19
CA TRP A 508 -30.70 29.94 -12.87
C TRP A 508 -31.02 31.42 -13.02
N VAL A 509 -31.51 31.79 -14.21
CA VAL A 509 -32.02 33.14 -14.49
C VAL A 509 -33.45 32.98 -14.99
N ARG A 510 -34.43 33.37 -14.19
CA ARG A 510 -35.84 33.40 -14.57
C ARG A 510 -36.23 34.82 -14.95
N ALA A 511 -36.96 34.97 -16.04
CA ALA A 511 -37.55 36.24 -16.42
C ALA A 511 -39.01 36.00 -16.78
N VAL A 512 -39.92 36.65 -16.05
CA VAL A 512 -41.37 36.51 -16.22
C VAL A 512 -42.03 37.89 -16.15
N PRO A 513 -43.14 38.10 -16.87
CA PRO A 513 -43.90 39.35 -16.75
C PRO A 513 -44.48 39.46 -15.34
N GLY A 514 -44.27 40.61 -14.68
CA GLY A 514 -44.91 40.97 -13.42
C GLY A 514 -46.40 41.28 -13.59
N ALA A 515 -47.14 41.37 -12.48
CA ALA A 515 -48.58 41.68 -12.51
C ALA A 515 -48.91 43.06 -13.09
N ASP A 516 -47.94 43.97 -13.07
CA ASP A 516 -47.93 45.33 -13.63
C ASP A 516 -47.34 45.40 -15.06
N GLY A 517 -47.03 44.24 -15.67
CA GLY A 517 -46.46 44.16 -17.01
C GLY A 517 -44.94 44.36 -17.09
N VAL A 518 -44.28 44.78 -16.00
CA VAL A 518 -42.82 44.95 -15.97
C VAL A 518 -42.15 43.61 -15.67
N THR A 519 -41.13 43.23 -16.44
CA THR A 519 -40.44 41.94 -16.28
C THR A 519 -39.72 41.86 -14.94
N VAL A 520 -39.96 40.78 -14.20
CA VAL A 520 -39.22 40.42 -12.99
C VAL A 520 -38.12 39.44 -13.37
N VAL A 521 -36.88 39.81 -13.06
CA VAL A 521 -35.70 38.97 -13.28
C VAL A 521 -35.26 38.41 -11.93
N GLU A 522 -35.31 37.09 -11.79
CA GLU A 522 -34.76 36.38 -10.63
C GLU A 522 -33.49 35.64 -11.05
N MET A 523 -32.39 35.85 -10.34
CA MET A 523 -31.15 35.11 -10.53
C MET A 523 -30.76 34.42 -9.23
N ALA A 524 -30.42 33.13 -9.31
CA ALA A 524 -30.02 32.36 -8.15
C ALA A 524 -28.90 31.37 -8.45
N GLY A 525 -28.03 31.16 -7.46
CA GLY A 525 -26.89 30.26 -7.51
C GLY A 525 -26.98 29.15 -6.46
N LEU A 526 -26.58 27.94 -6.83
CA LEU A 526 -26.42 26.82 -5.90
C LEU A 526 -25.09 26.10 -6.13
N GLY A 527 -24.22 26.13 -5.13
CA GLY A 527 -23.02 25.31 -5.05
C GLY A 527 -23.22 24.12 -4.10
N ARG A 528 -22.48 23.04 -4.33
CA ARG A 528 -22.33 21.98 -3.33
C ARG A 528 -21.19 22.40 -2.40
N SER A 529 -21.47 22.59 -1.10
CA SER A 529 -20.67 23.26 -0.05
C SER A 529 -20.87 24.78 0.05
N GLU A 530 -21.00 25.30 1.28
CA GLU A 530 -21.15 26.73 1.62
C GLU A 530 -19.84 27.47 1.34
N SER A 531 -19.54 27.73 0.06
CA SER A 531 -18.38 28.53 -0.33
C SER A 531 -18.82 29.95 -0.67
N ALA A 532 -18.12 30.94 -0.11
CA ALA A 532 -18.32 32.37 -0.40
C ALA A 532 -18.19 32.74 -1.90
N LYS A 533 -17.52 31.90 -2.70
CA LYS A 533 -17.33 32.11 -4.13
C LYS A 533 -18.60 32.09 -4.97
N VAL A 534 -19.64 31.37 -4.52
CA VAL A 534 -20.89 31.25 -5.30
C VAL A 534 -21.70 32.56 -5.26
N PRO A 535 -21.91 33.20 -4.10
CA PRO A 535 -22.46 34.55 -4.05
C PRO A 535 -21.66 35.59 -4.85
N GLU A 536 -20.33 35.59 -4.76
CA GLU A 536 -19.47 36.52 -5.51
C GLU A 536 -19.65 36.37 -7.04
N GLU A 537 -19.55 35.15 -7.56
CA GLU A 537 -19.74 34.90 -9.00
C GLU A 537 -21.18 35.18 -9.44
N LEU A 538 -22.18 35.00 -8.55
CA LEU A 538 -23.55 35.39 -8.83
C LEU A 538 -23.68 36.92 -8.93
N GLY A 539 -23.00 37.67 -8.07
CA GLY A 539 -22.93 39.12 -8.12
C GLY A 539 -22.35 39.61 -9.45
N ASP A 540 -21.19 39.08 -9.85
CA ASP A 540 -20.55 39.41 -11.14
C ASP A 540 -21.46 39.09 -12.35
N LEU A 541 -22.20 37.98 -12.28
CA LEU A 541 -23.14 37.59 -13.32
C LEU A 541 -24.38 38.48 -13.34
N ALA A 542 -24.88 38.89 -12.17
CA ALA A 542 -26.01 39.78 -12.02
C ALA A 542 -25.67 41.18 -12.54
N GLU A 543 -24.50 41.73 -12.18
CA GLU A 543 -24.02 43.02 -12.69
C GLU A 543 -23.89 43.01 -14.22
N ALA A 544 -23.26 41.97 -14.76
CA ALA A 544 -23.10 41.84 -16.20
C ALA A 544 -24.43 41.65 -16.96
N LEU A 545 -25.44 41.03 -16.33
CA LEU A 545 -26.77 40.89 -16.91
C LEU A 545 -27.58 42.18 -16.76
N TYR A 546 -27.47 42.86 -15.62
CA TYR A 546 -28.11 44.15 -15.35
C TYR A 546 -27.67 45.22 -16.36
N ALA A 547 -26.38 45.23 -16.75
CA ALA A 547 -25.88 46.11 -17.82
C ALA A 547 -26.57 45.91 -19.19
N ARG A 548 -27.22 44.75 -19.41
CA ARG A 548 -27.96 44.43 -20.65
C ARG A 548 -29.48 44.56 -20.50
N ALA A 549 -29.98 44.44 -19.27
CA ALA A 549 -31.38 44.55 -18.91
C ALA A 549 -31.48 45.37 -17.61
N PRO A 550 -31.31 46.70 -17.71
CA PRO A 550 -31.20 47.57 -16.54
C PRO A 550 -32.52 47.65 -15.77
N GLY A 551 -32.41 48.12 -14.53
CA GLY A 551 -33.54 48.37 -13.65
C GLY A 551 -34.55 49.29 -14.31
N ALA A 552 -35.82 48.94 -14.27
CA ALA A 552 -36.89 49.90 -14.52
C ALA A 552 -36.78 51.01 -13.46
N PRO A 553 -36.97 52.29 -13.82
CA PRO A 553 -37.00 53.37 -12.85
C PRO A 553 -38.07 53.10 -11.80
N ASP A 554 -37.81 53.52 -10.55
CA ASP A 554 -38.83 53.44 -9.50
C ASP A 554 -40.09 54.17 -9.99
N PRO A 555 -41.29 53.62 -9.74
CA PRO A 555 -42.51 54.35 -10.05
C PRO A 555 -42.44 55.69 -9.31
N GLU A 556 -42.65 56.79 -10.03
CA GLU A 556 -42.67 58.11 -9.40
C GLU A 556 -43.62 58.08 -8.20
N PRO A 557 -43.22 58.59 -7.02
CA PRO A 557 -44.10 58.68 -5.87
C PRO A 557 -45.18 59.73 -6.17
N GLY A 558 -46.23 59.33 -6.89
CA GLY A 558 -47.18 60.29 -7.41
C GLY A 558 -48.19 59.75 -8.42
N SER A 559 -48.75 58.56 -8.20
CA SER A 559 -50.05 58.23 -8.79
C SER A 559 -50.78 57.24 -7.89
N ASP A 560 -51.52 57.78 -6.93
CA ASP A 560 -52.53 57.02 -6.19
C ASP A 560 -53.48 56.35 -7.20
N PRO A 561 -53.68 55.03 -7.16
CA PRO A 561 -54.80 54.44 -7.85
C PRO A 561 -56.06 54.88 -7.09
N ALA A 562 -56.93 55.64 -7.76
CA ALA A 562 -58.24 56.04 -7.26
C ALA A 562 -58.96 54.82 -6.67
N SER A 563 -59.03 54.78 -5.33
CA SER A 563 -59.79 53.77 -4.61
C SER A 563 -61.24 54.20 -4.57
N ASP A 564 -62.03 53.72 -5.53
CA ASP A 564 -63.47 53.56 -5.34
C ASP A 564 -63.69 52.48 -4.27
N ARG A 565 -63.95 52.90 -3.04
CA ARG A 565 -64.69 52.09 -2.05
C ARG A 565 -65.65 52.97 -1.27
N PRO A 566 -66.95 52.61 -1.22
CA PRO A 566 -67.94 53.38 -0.50
C PRO A 566 -67.86 53.13 1.02
N ASP A 567 -68.23 54.17 1.74
CA ASP A 567 -68.33 54.31 3.18
C ASP A 567 -69.06 53.17 3.89
N THR A 568 -68.48 52.70 5.00
CA THR A 568 -69.26 52.25 6.16
C THR A 568 -68.57 52.71 7.44
N SER A 569 -69.26 53.61 8.13
CA SER A 569 -69.07 54.06 9.51
C SER A 569 -69.22 52.92 10.52
N ASP A 570 -68.31 52.83 11.50
CA ASP A 570 -68.66 52.96 12.94
C ASP A 570 -67.47 52.64 13.85
N SER A 571 -67.04 53.63 14.65
CA SER A 571 -66.76 53.51 16.09
C SER A 571 -66.03 54.76 16.64
N PRO A 572 -66.50 55.38 17.73
CA PRO A 572 -65.71 56.33 18.51
C PRO A 572 -65.13 55.67 19.76
N GLY A 573 -63.86 55.92 20.06
CA GLY A 573 -63.32 55.68 21.40
C GLY A 573 -61.82 55.43 21.47
N SER A 574 -61.04 56.50 21.61
CA SER A 574 -59.78 56.50 22.35
C SER A 574 -60.00 57.38 23.60
N PRO A 575 -59.32 57.12 24.74
CA PRO A 575 -58.01 57.75 24.88
C PRO A 575 -56.95 56.97 25.70
N ALA A 576 -55.70 57.19 25.26
CA ALA A 576 -54.52 57.61 26.02
C ALA A 576 -53.75 56.67 26.99
N GLY A 577 -52.42 56.84 26.92
CA GLY A 577 -51.39 56.44 27.90
C GLY A 577 -50.80 55.06 27.60
N SER A 578 -49.49 54.82 27.57
CA SER A 578 -48.30 55.57 27.95
C SER A 578 -47.09 54.69 27.54
N ASP A 579 -45.99 55.32 27.12
CA ASP A 579 -44.64 54.73 27.08
C ASP A 579 -44.26 54.12 28.47
N PRO A 580 -43.30 53.17 28.62
CA PRO A 580 -41.95 53.33 28.05
C PRO A 580 -41.13 52.04 27.73
N ALA A 581 -39.91 52.31 27.25
CA ALA A 581 -38.65 51.63 27.57
C ALA A 581 -38.16 50.46 26.68
N ALA A 582 -37.04 50.75 26.01
CA ALA A 582 -36.07 49.81 25.48
C ALA A 582 -35.35 49.00 26.57
N PRO A 583 -34.79 47.82 26.26
CA PRO A 583 -33.73 47.24 27.05
C PRO A 583 -32.40 47.20 26.30
N SER A 584 -31.39 47.62 27.05
CA SER A 584 -29.95 47.58 26.80
C SER A 584 -29.39 46.15 26.79
N ALA A 585 -28.26 46.02 26.13
CA ALA A 585 -27.42 44.83 26.08
C ALA A 585 -26.78 44.48 27.44
N GLU A 586 -26.63 43.18 27.73
CA GLU A 586 -25.56 42.69 28.61
C GLU A 586 -25.07 41.30 28.18
N ARG A 587 -23.72 41.19 28.17
CA ARG A 587 -22.90 39.99 28.01
C ARG A 587 -23.18 38.97 29.11
N ALA A 588 -23.11 37.69 28.77
CA ALA A 588 -22.69 36.65 29.72
C ALA A 588 -21.76 35.65 29.03
N GLU A 589 -20.57 35.54 29.60
CA GLU A 589 -19.47 34.65 29.26
C GLU A 589 -19.53 33.39 30.15
N LYS A 590 -18.89 32.31 29.69
CA LYS A 590 -18.55 31.04 30.38
C LYS A 590 -19.61 29.93 30.41
N LYS A 591 -19.37 28.85 29.66
CA LYS A 591 -18.42 27.80 30.05
C LYS A 591 -17.93 27.02 28.83
#